data_AF-A0A2D4GCG7-F1
#
_entry.id   AF-A0A2D4GCG7-F1
#
_cell.length_a   1.000
_cell.length_b   1.000
_cell.length_c   1.000
_cell.angle_alpha   90.00
_cell.angle_beta   90.00
_cell.angle_gamma   90.00
#
_symmetry.space_group_name_H-M   'P 1'
#
loop_
_entity.id
_entity.type
_entity.pdbx_description
1 polymer ?
#
loop_
_entity_poly.entity_id
_entity_poly.type
_entity_poly.pdbx_seq_one_letter_code
_entity_poly.pdbx_strand_id
1 'polypeptide(L)'
;TTGVVLDSGDGVTHAVPIYEGFAMPHSIMRIDIAGRDVSRFLRLYLRKEGYDFHTSSEFEIVKTINCLLYTSDAPDEENSVDLGGRRNTKNRKREQSKNKHS
;
A
#
# COMPACT_ATOMS: atom_id res chain seq x y z
N THR A 1 -14.59 17.93 10.46
CA THR A 1 -14.11 16.98 9.42
C THR A 1 -13.97 15.61 10.05
N THR A 2 -14.28 14.54 9.30
CA THR A 2 -14.11 13.15 9.76
C THR A 2 -13.19 12.42 8.77
N GLY A 3 -12.35 11.53 9.28
CA GLY A 3 -11.39 10.79 8.45
C GLY A 3 -10.39 9.99 9.26
N VAL A 4 -9.37 9.46 8.59
CA VAL A 4 -8.23 8.79 9.23
C VAL A 4 -6.94 9.40 8.72
N VAL A 5 -6.01 9.66 9.62
CA VAL A 5 -4.63 10.03 9.29
C VAL A 5 -3.81 8.76 9.35
N LEU A 6 -3.11 8.45 8.27
CA LEU A 6 -2.15 7.37 8.22
C LEU A 6 -0.75 7.98 8.12
N ASP A 7 0.11 7.66 9.08
CA ASP A 7 1.51 8.09 9.10
C ASP A 7 2.41 6.86 9.10
N SER A 8 3.29 6.74 8.11
CA SER A 8 4.25 5.65 7.99
C SER A 8 5.68 6.18 8.12
N GLY A 9 6.34 5.81 9.21
CA GLY A 9 7.73 6.16 9.48
C GLY A 9 8.74 5.10 9.00
N ASP A 10 9.95 5.14 9.57
CA ASP A 10 10.99 4.15 9.28
C ASP A 10 10.75 2.81 9.99
N GLY A 11 10.21 2.81 11.22
CA GLY A 11 10.00 1.58 12.01
C GLY A 11 8.57 1.30 12.43
N VAL A 12 7.68 2.28 12.32
CA VAL A 12 6.30 2.18 12.81
C VAL A 12 5.34 2.92 11.88
N THR A 13 4.15 2.35 11.70
CA THR A 13 3.02 2.98 11.03
C THR A 13 1.89 3.20 12.03
N HIS A 14 1.28 4.38 12.00
CA HIS A 14 0.17 4.77 12.87
C HIS A 14 -1.07 5.14 12.04
N ALA A 15 -2.24 4.65 12.48
CA ALA A 15 -3.53 5.09 11.97
C ALA A 15 -4.29 5.82 13.09
N VAL A 16 -4.54 7.12 12.88
CA VAL A 16 -5.20 8.01 13.84
C VAL A 16 -6.55 8.45 13.27
N PRO A 17 -7.67 7.87 13.76
CA PRO A 17 -9.00 8.31 13.35
C PRO A 17 -9.34 9.69 13.94
N ILE A 18 -9.94 10.53 13.10
CA ILE A 18 -10.40 11.88 13.42
C ILE A 18 -11.93 11.93 13.30
N TYR A 19 -12.61 12.33 14.36
CA TYR A 19 -14.04 12.56 14.37
C TYR A 19 -14.34 14.01 14.81
N GLU A 20 -15.13 14.73 14.00
CA GLU A 20 -15.48 16.13 14.23
C GLU A 20 -14.28 17.07 14.51
N GLY A 21 -13.10 16.74 13.96
CA GLY A 21 -11.86 17.50 14.15
C GLY A 21 -11.02 17.08 15.37
N PHE A 22 -11.47 16.09 16.13
CA PHE A 22 -10.75 15.55 17.29
C PHE A 22 -10.20 14.15 17.00
N ALA A 23 -8.97 13.90 17.46
CA ALA A 23 -8.40 12.55 17.44
C ALA A 23 -9.14 11.67 18.45
N MET A 24 -9.39 10.41 18.07
CA MET A 24 -10.03 9.40 18.91
C MET A 24 -8.96 8.48 19.51
N PRO A 25 -8.43 8.75 20.72
CA PRO A 25 -7.19 8.14 21.19
C PRO A 25 -7.31 6.62 21.41
N HIS A 26 -8.50 6.17 21.83
CA HIS A 26 -8.83 4.76 22.08
C HIS A 26 -8.87 3.92 20.79
N SER A 27 -8.93 4.58 19.63
CA SER A 27 -9.02 3.94 18.32
C SER A 27 -7.74 4.15 17.50
N ILE A 28 -6.68 4.67 18.11
CA ILE A 28 -5.37 4.76 17.46
C ILE A 28 -4.78 3.36 17.32
N MET A 29 -4.39 3.01 16.11
CA MET A 29 -3.71 1.75 15.82
C MET A 29 -2.24 2.01 15.53
N ARG A 30 -1.38 1.18 16.10
CA ARG A 30 0.07 1.16 15.86
C ARG A 30 0.45 -0.19 15.27
N ILE A 31 1.25 -0.15 14.20
CA ILE A 31 1.80 -1.33 13.55
C ILE A 31 3.32 -1.16 13.49
N ASP A 32 4.05 -2.13 14.02
CA ASP A 32 5.52 -2.16 14.00
C ASP A 32 6.04 -2.73 12.66
N ILE A 33 5.49 -2.21 11.57
CA ILE A 33 5.90 -2.51 10.19
C ILE A 33 5.96 -1.17 9.46
N ALA A 34 7.12 -0.85 8.89
CA ALA A 34 7.29 0.37 8.11
C ALA A 34 8.47 0.30 7.13
N GLY A 35 9.04 1.45 6.73
CA GLY A 35 10.01 1.55 5.65
C GLY A 35 11.26 0.67 5.81
N ARG A 36 11.72 0.43 7.04
CA ARG A 36 12.85 -0.44 7.35
C ARG A 36 12.55 -1.89 7.03
N ASP A 37 11.34 -2.36 7.33
CA ASP A 37 10.93 -3.74 7.07
C ASP A 37 10.84 -3.99 5.58
N VAL A 38 10.30 -3.02 4.82
CA VAL A 38 10.29 -3.05 3.35
C VAL A 38 11.72 -3.11 2.80
N SER A 39 12.61 -2.23 3.28
CA SER A 39 14.01 -2.19 2.85
C SER A 39 14.78 -3.48 3.17
N ARG A 40 14.48 -4.11 4.33
CA ARG A 40 15.04 -5.39 4.73
C ARG A 40 14.52 -6.53 3.84
N PHE A 41 13.22 -6.54 3.55
CA PHE A 41 12.61 -7.56 2.69
C PHE A 41 13.19 -7.49 1.27
N LEU A 42 13.26 -6.30 0.69
CA LEU A 42 13.86 -6.07 -0.63
C LEU A 42 15.32 -6.55 -0.68
N ARG A 43 16.11 -6.27 0.35
CA ARG A 43 17.49 -6.77 0.43
C ARG A 43 17.55 -8.30 0.47
N LEU A 44 16.71 -8.93 1.28
CA LEU A 44 16.67 -10.39 1.39
C LEU A 44 16.26 -11.01 0.04
N TYR A 45 15.32 -10.39 -0.66
CA TYR A 45 14.89 -10.82 -1.99
C TYR A 45 16.03 -10.73 -3.02
N LEU A 46 16.69 -9.58 -3.11
CA LEU A 46 17.84 -9.38 -4.01
C LEU A 46 18.99 -10.35 -3.70
N ARG A 47 19.21 -10.66 -2.42
CA ARG A 47 20.21 -11.66 -2.01
C ARG A 47 19.85 -13.07 -2.47
N LYS A 48 18.56 -13.44 -2.45
CA LYS A 48 18.10 -14.73 -2.98
C LYS A 48 18.31 -14.84 -4.50
N GLU A 49 18.13 -13.73 -5.21
CA GLU A 49 18.40 -13.62 -6.66
C GLU A 49 19.91 -13.60 -7.00
N GLY A 50 20.79 -13.63 -6.00
CA GLY A 50 22.25 -13.70 -6.19
C GLY A 50 22.98 -12.36 -6.14
N TYR A 51 22.29 -11.26 -5.82
CA TYR A 51 22.92 -9.95 -5.59
C TYR A 51 23.36 -9.84 -4.12
N ASP A 52 24.65 -10.01 -3.86
CA ASP A 52 25.20 -9.97 -2.49
C ASP A 52 25.77 -8.57 -2.20
N PHE A 53 25.05 -7.81 -1.39
CA PHE A 53 25.44 -6.47 -0.95
C PHE A 53 26.14 -6.52 0.42
N HIS A 54 27.42 -6.18 0.47
CA HIS A 54 28.28 -6.24 1.66
C HIS A 54 28.68 -4.88 2.23
N THR A 55 28.52 -3.81 1.45
CA THR A 55 29.01 -2.46 1.76
C THR A 55 27.90 -1.48 2.16
N SER A 56 28.25 -0.43 2.89
CA SER A 56 27.32 0.65 3.26
C SER A 56 26.76 1.39 2.04
N SER A 57 27.54 1.53 0.97
CA SER A 57 27.13 2.20 -0.27
C SER A 57 25.99 1.45 -0.97
N GLU A 58 26.00 0.12 -0.89
CA GLU A 58 24.94 -0.71 -1.46
C GLU A 58 23.63 -0.63 -0.67
N PHE A 59 23.69 -0.30 0.63
CA PHE A 59 22.49 0.00 1.42
C PHE A 59 21.75 1.23 0.87
N GLU A 60 22.48 2.25 0.41
CA GLU A 60 21.88 3.44 -0.21
C GLU A 60 21.24 3.14 -1.56
N ILE A 61 21.81 2.20 -2.31
CA ILE A 61 21.23 1.73 -3.58
C ILE A 61 19.88 1.05 -3.29
N VAL A 62 19.80 0.16 -2.30
CA VAL A 62 18.52 -0.49 -1.91
C VAL A 62 17.49 0.55 -1.47
N LYS A 63 17.90 1.58 -0.73
CA LYS A 63 17.00 2.68 -0.33
C LYS A 63 16.50 3.47 -1.54
N THR A 64 17.37 3.72 -2.52
CA THR A 64 17.02 4.40 -3.77
C THR A 64 16.02 3.57 -4.59
N ILE A 65 16.24 2.25 -4.67
CA ILE A 65 15.30 1.33 -5.33
C ILE A 65 13.95 1.33 -4.61
N ASN A 66 13.95 1.33 -3.27
CA ASN A 66 12.71 1.37 -2.50
C ASN A 66 11.85 2.61 -2.81
N CYS A 67 12.48 3.74 -3.16
CA CYS A 67 11.75 4.95 -3.61
C CYS A 67 11.06 4.80 -4.98
N LEU A 68 11.38 3.75 -5.74
CA LEU A 68 10.78 3.45 -7.05
C LEU A 68 9.68 2.38 -6.97
N LEU A 69 9.45 1.80 -5.79
CA LEU A 69 8.45 0.75 -5.59
C LEU A 69 7.03 1.35 -5.61
N TYR A 70 6.09 0.59 -6.18
CA TYR A 70 4.66 0.90 -6.16
C TYR A 70 3.86 -0.32 -5.76
N THR A 71 2.65 -0.10 -5.24
CA THR A 71 1.70 -1.18 -4.91
C THR A 71 0.87 -1.53 -6.15
N SER A 72 0.71 -2.82 -6.42
CA SER A 72 -0.24 -3.29 -7.44
C SER A 72 -1.68 -3.10 -6.95
N ASP A 73 -2.59 -2.76 -7.88
CA ASP A 73 -4.03 -2.59 -7.58
C ASP A 73 -4.75 -3.93 -7.31
N ALA A 74 -4.18 -5.05 -7.78
CA ALA A 74 -4.68 -6.41 -7.57
C ALA A 74 -3.49 -7.35 -7.28
N PRO A 75 -3.02 -7.42 -6.02
CA PRO A 75 -1.85 -8.21 -5.63
C PRO A 75 -2.15 -9.69 -5.40
N ASP A 76 -3.36 -10.14 -5.76
CA ASP A 76 -3.94 -11.45 -5.46
C ASP A 76 -3.06 -12.63 -5.91
N GLU A 77 -2.16 -12.39 -6.88
CA GLU A 77 -1.25 -13.37 -7.46
C GLU A 77 0.21 -12.88 -7.42
N GLU A 78 1.10 -13.69 -6.86
CA GLU A 78 2.54 -13.41 -6.60
C GLU A 78 3.36 -13.05 -7.87
N ASN A 79 2.79 -13.22 -9.07
CA ASN A 79 3.51 -13.02 -10.33
C ASN A 79 2.69 -12.41 -11.48
N SER A 80 1.54 -11.79 -11.21
CA SER A 80 0.74 -11.13 -12.27
C SER A 80 0.89 -9.61 -12.20
N VAL A 81 1.47 -9.02 -13.25
CA VAL A 81 1.42 -7.58 -13.49
C VAL A 81 0.11 -7.27 -14.21
N ASP A 82 -0.88 -6.68 -13.52
CA ASP A 82 -2.06 -6.17 -14.21
C ASP A 82 -1.64 -4.89 -14.97
N LEU A 83 -1.44 -5.01 -16.28
CA LEU A 83 -1.09 -3.88 -17.17
C LEU A 83 -2.25 -2.88 -17.38
N GLY A 84 -3.18 -2.80 -16.42
CA GLY A 84 -4.06 -1.64 -16.25
C GLY A 84 -4.98 -1.38 -17.43
N GLY A 85 -5.75 -2.38 -17.85
CA GLY A 85 -6.95 -2.14 -18.65
C GLY A 85 -8.03 -1.52 -17.77
N ARG A 86 -8.10 -0.19 -17.72
CA ARG A 86 -9.06 0.64 -16.94
C ARG A 86 -10.50 0.10 -17.05
N ARG A 87 -10.93 -0.78 -16.13
CA ARG A 87 -12.30 -1.29 -16.06
C ARG A 87 -13.19 -0.25 -15.40
N ASN A 88 -13.78 0.62 -16.22
CA ASN A 88 -14.87 1.50 -15.81
C ASN A 88 -16.12 0.68 -15.45
N THR A 89 -16.28 0.29 -14.19
CA THR A 89 -17.52 -0.26 -13.65
C THR A 89 -18.56 0.84 -13.43
N LYS A 90 -18.99 1.50 -14.52
CA LYS A 90 -20.19 2.35 -14.48
C LYS A 90 -21.42 1.56 -14.95
N ASN A 91 -22.38 1.47 -14.04
CA ASN A 91 -23.83 1.36 -14.28
C ASN A 91 -24.45 -0.03 -14.50
N ARG A 92 -24.35 -0.92 -13.50
CA ARG A 92 -25.29 -2.05 -13.35
C ARG A 92 -26.40 -1.80 -12.32
N LYS A 93 -27.05 -0.61 -12.35
CA LYS A 93 -28.20 -0.29 -11.47
C LYS A 93 -29.35 0.52 -12.10
N ARG A 94 -29.39 0.78 -13.42
CA ARG A 94 -30.49 1.58 -14.04
C ARG A 94 -31.46 0.84 -14.96
N GLU A 95 -31.26 -0.44 -15.28
CA GLU A 95 -32.19 -1.16 -16.19
C GLU A 95 -33.33 -1.90 -15.50
N GLN A 96 -33.26 -2.18 -14.19
CA GLN A 96 -34.34 -2.91 -13.50
C GLN A 96 -35.57 -2.04 -13.15
N SER A 97 -35.52 -0.71 -13.29
CA SER A 97 -36.67 0.16 -13.02
C SER A 97 -37.48 0.53 -14.26
N LYS A 98 -37.07 0.15 -15.48
CA LYS A 98 -37.82 0.46 -16.72
C LYS A 98 -38.76 -0.64 -17.20
N ASN A 99 -38.63 -1.87 -16.71
CA ASN A 99 -39.49 -3.00 -17.12
C ASN A 99 -40.71 -3.26 -16.21
N LYS A 100 -41.10 -2.28 -15.37
CA LYS A 100 -42.29 -2.39 -14.51
C LYS A 100 -43.49 -1.58 -14.99
N HIS A 101 -43.40 -0.83 -16.09
CA HIS A 101 -44.49 -0.01 -16.64
C HIS A 101 -44.51 -0.06 -18.17
N SER A 102 -44.71 -1.24 -18.75
CA SER A 102 -45.32 -1.36 -20.08
C SER A 102 -46.05 -2.69 -20.21
#